data_AF-A0AAV6IQG6-F1
#
_entry.id   AF-A0AAV6IQG6-F1
#
_cell.length_a   1.000
_cell.length_b   1.000
_cell.length_c   1.000
_cell.angle_alpha   90.00
_cell.angle_beta   90.00
_cell.angle_gamma   90.00
#
_symmetry.space_group_name_H-M   'P 1'
#
loop_
_entity.id
_entity.type
_entity.pdbx_description
1 polymer ?
#
loop_
_entity_poly.entity_id
_entity_poly.type
_entity_poly.pdbx_seq_one_letter_code
_entity_poly.pdbx_strand_id
1 'polypeptide(L)'
;MSGSEQISLFDCPRLVAKKVLAKPQREGDGAVVRRSIGRPELKYVDPFLMLDEFTVSPPAGFPDHPHRGFETVTYMLQGAFTHQDFAGHKGTIRTGDVQWMTAGRGIIHSEMPAGDGVQRGLQLWINLASKDKMIEPRYQELLSEDIARAEKDGVEVRVIAGEAMGVQSPVYTRTPTMYLDFTLKPGAQLHQSIPESWNSFVYLIEGEGVFASFNSSPVTAHHVLVMGPGDGLSVWNKSSKPLRFVLIGGQPLGEPVVQYGPFVMNTQAEIEQTIEDYQHSKNGFEMAKMESLVVLPFSLGCVSHSSVALGGHNLQPKRTKSEPNSPVTKGEQESEEGSSVVVNMKNSWSFLAIPKPNISSGVHRLVKTIKSFSHLFVYKEEMEERSEMEMEIGFPTDVKHVTHIGWDGTNTMIKPDHKDSSWENENLSVTAPPPDQFLSFPNSVSLRQFELAMAAQADAPLRDHLATASKFA
;
A
#
# COMPACT_ATOMS: atom_id res chain seq x y z
N MET A 1 -50.13 -2.09 -14.06
CA MET A 1 -49.22 -1.45 -13.10
C MET A 1 -48.13 -0.78 -13.91
N SER A 2 -48.22 0.55 -14.04
CA SER A 2 -47.31 1.34 -14.86
C SER A 2 -45.90 1.24 -14.30
N GLY A 3 -44.96 0.81 -15.14
CA GLY A 3 -43.53 0.87 -14.83
C GLY A 3 -43.17 2.33 -14.54
N SER A 4 -42.68 2.57 -13.34
CA SER A 4 -41.97 3.80 -13.01
C SER A 4 -40.78 3.90 -13.98
N GLU A 5 -40.87 4.83 -14.94
CA GLU A 5 -39.69 5.28 -15.68
C GLU A 5 -38.68 5.78 -14.65
N GLN A 6 -37.64 4.97 -14.45
CA GLN A 6 -36.52 5.30 -13.59
C GLN A 6 -35.80 6.45 -14.30
N ILE A 7 -35.99 7.68 -13.82
CA ILE A 7 -35.28 8.85 -14.35
C ILE A 7 -33.80 8.50 -14.26
N SER A 8 -33.14 8.43 -15.42
CA SER A 8 -31.70 8.20 -15.47
C SER A 8 -31.04 9.41 -14.81
N LEU A 9 -30.53 9.24 -13.59
CA LEU A 9 -29.76 10.25 -12.86
C LEU A 9 -28.39 10.53 -13.53
N PHE A 10 -28.07 9.75 -14.55
CA PHE A 10 -26.79 9.68 -15.25
C PHE A 10 -27.04 9.84 -16.75
N ASP A 11 -26.23 10.66 -17.41
CA ASP A 11 -26.23 10.77 -18.87
C ASP A 11 -25.59 9.51 -19.49
N CYS A 12 -24.58 8.94 -18.83
CA CYS A 12 -23.90 7.72 -19.27
C CYS A 12 -23.56 6.80 -18.08
N PRO A 13 -24.50 5.96 -17.60
CA PRO A 13 -24.24 5.12 -16.44
C PRO A 13 -23.11 4.11 -16.69
N ARG A 14 -22.22 3.94 -15.71
CA ARG A 14 -21.09 3.00 -15.80
C ARG A 14 -21.56 1.56 -15.72
N LEU A 15 -21.14 0.75 -16.69
CA LEU A 15 -21.32 -0.71 -16.70
C LEU A 15 -20.17 -1.44 -16.02
N VAL A 16 -20.39 -2.69 -15.58
CA VAL A 16 -19.30 -3.54 -15.07
C VAL A 16 -18.50 -4.05 -16.27
N ALA A 17 -17.26 -3.57 -16.42
CA ALA A 17 -16.35 -4.01 -17.47
C ALA A 17 -15.67 -5.34 -17.12
N LYS A 18 -15.40 -5.57 -15.83
CA LYS A 18 -14.74 -6.80 -15.37
C LYS A 18 -15.15 -7.15 -13.95
N LYS A 19 -15.35 -8.45 -13.70
CA LYS A 19 -15.60 -9.01 -12.37
C LYS A 19 -14.51 -10.02 -12.04
N VAL A 20 -13.86 -9.85 -10.89
CA VAL A 20 -12.81 -10.76 -10.42
C VAL A 20 -13.08 -11.13 -8.96
N LEU A 21 -13.01 -12.42 -8.64
CA LEU A 21 -13.05 -12.90 -7.26
C LEU A 21 -11.68 -12.72 -6.62
N ALA A 22 -11.63 -12.07 -5.46
CA ALA A 22 -10.41 -11.94 -4.68
C ALA A 22 -10.01 -13.30 -4.09
N LYS A 23 -8.76 -13.69 -4.30
CA LYS A 23 -8.25 -15.01 -3.93
C LYS A 23 -7.30 -14.89 -2.73
N PRO A 24 -7.37 -15.83 -1.76
CA PRO A 24 -6.46 -15.82 -0.64
C PRO A 24 -5.02 -16.13 -1.08
N GLN A 25 -4.05 -15.46 -0.49
CA GLN A 25 -2.61 -15.72 -0.62
C GLN A 25 -1.88 -15.37 0.68
N ARG A 26 -0.68 -15.92 0.86
CA ARG A 26 0.17 -15.63 2.01
C ARG A 26 0.99 -14.37 1.74
N GLU A 27 1.17 -13.58 2.78
CA GLU A 27 1.90 -12.31 2.76
C GLU A 27 2.63 -12.10 4.06
N GLY A 28 3.64 -11.21 4.05
CA GLY A 28 4.40 -10.87 5.24
C GLY A 28 4.90 -12.11 5.99
N ASP A 29 4.92 -12.03 7.33
CA ASP A 29 5.22 -13.18 8.17
C ASP A 29 3.93 -13.87 8.62
N GLY A 30 3.50 -14.86 7.84
CA GLY A 30 2.37 -15.72 8.19
C GLY A 30 0.98 -15.10 8.02
N ALA A 31 0.86 -13.90 7.45
CA ALA A 31 -0.41 -13.25 7.19
C ALA A 31 -1.12 -13.87 5.97
N VAL A 32 -2.45 -13.76 5.94
CA VAL A 32 -3.28 -14.16 4.80
C VAL A 32 -4.08 -12.94 4.34
N VAL A 33 -4.00 -12.66 3.06
CA VAL A 33 -4.78 -11.60 2.40
C VAL A 33 -5.60 -12.19 1.28
N ARG A 34 -6.74 -11.57 0.96
CA ARG A 34 -7.49 -11.81 -0.26
C ARG A 34 -7.15 -10.72 -1.26
N ARG A 35 -6.30 -11.03 -2.24
CA ARG A 35 -5.90 -10.07 -3.26
C ARG A 35 -6.91 -10.01 -4.40
N SER A 36 -7.25 -8.79 -4.80
CA SER A 36 -8.11 -8.51 -5.95
C SER A 36 -7.31 -7.86 -7.08
N ILE A 37 -6.99 -6.56 -6.97
CA ILE A 37 -6.06 -5.84 -7.84
C ILE A 37 -4.62 -6.20 -7.44
N GLY A 38 -3.72 -6.34 -8.42
CA GLY A 38 -2.34 -6.80 -8.21
C GLY A 38 -2.13 -8.27 -8.59
N ARG A 39 -3.17 -8.96 -9.08
CA ARG A 39 -3.08 -10.34 -9.56
C ARG A 39 -2.79 -10.42 -11.06
N PRO A 40 -2.31 -11.56 -11.60
CA PRO A 40 -2.14 -11.73 -13.05
C PRO A 40 -3.41 -11.43 -13.86
N GLU A 41 -4.58 -11.75 -13.29
CA GLU A 41 -5.86 -11.51 -13.95
C GLU A 41 -6.27 -10.02 -13.93
N LEU A 42 -5.76 -9.21 -13.00
CA LEU A 42 -6.03 -7.78 -12.87
C LEU A 42 -4.82 -7.08 -12.25
N LYS A 43 -3.79 -6.85 -13.07
CA LYS A 43 -2.48 -6.38 -12.59
C LYS A 43 -2.57 -5.04 -11.85
N TYR A 44 -3.27 -4.07 -12.43
CA TYR A 44 -3.56 -2.78 -11.83
C TYR A 44 -4.77 -2.15 -12.52
N VAL A 45 -5.33 -1.10 -11.92
CA VAL A 45 -6.39 -0.24 -12.48
C VAL A 45 -5.95 1.19 -12.24
N ASP A 46 -5.19 1.79 -13.17
CA ASP A 46 -4.54 3.12 -13.00
C ASP A 46 -5.52 4.14 -12.38
N PRO A 47 -5.22 4.74 -11.20
CA PRO A 47 -3.94 4.77 -10.47
C PRO A 47 -3.74 3.69 -9.40
N PHE A 48 -4.63 2.72 -9.27
CA PHE A 48 -4.63 1.72 -8.21
C PHE A 48 -3.77 0.51 -8.56
N LEU A 49 -2.77 0.23 -7.73
CA LEU A 49 -1.75 -0.79 -7.97
C LEU A 49 -2.10 -2.14 -7.33
N MET A 50 -2.75 -2.10 -6.17
CA MET A 50 -3.05 -3.29 -5.37
C MET A 50 -4.26 -3.02 -4.48
N LEU A 51 -5.10 -4.05 -4.26
CA LEU A 51 -6.11 -4.04 -3.21
C LEU A 51 -6.20 -5.41 -2.54
N ASP A 52 -5.91 -5.40 -1.25
CA ASP A 52 -6.02 -6.55 -0.36
C ASP A 52 -7.10 -6.35 0.70
N GLU A 53 -7.89 -7.39 0.95
CA GLU A 53 -8.59 -7.57 2.23
C GLU A 53 -7.74 -8.50 3.11
N PHE A 54 -7.18 -7.99 4.20
CA PHE A 54 -6.35 -8.80 5.09
C PHE A 54 -7.16 -9.36 6.26
N THR A 55 -6.77 -10.54 6.72
CA THR A 55 -7.29 -11.19 7.94
C THR A 55 -6.12 -11.81 8.68
N VAL A 56 -5.67 -11.15 9.75
CA VAL A 56 -4.39 -11.44 10.40
C VAL A 56 -4.59 -11.55 11.90
N SER A 57 -3.91 -12.50 12.53
CA SER A 57 -3.88 -12.68 13.99
C SER A 57 -2.44 -12.88 14.47
N PRO A 58 -2.08 -12.43 15.69
CA PRO A 58 -0.75 -12.71 16.24
C PRO A 58 -0.40 -14.21 16.21
N PRO A 59 0.89 -14.58 16.03
CA PRO A 59 2.06 -13.70 15.85
C PRO A 59 2.27 -13.22 14.41
N ALA A 60 1.34 -13.49 13.48
CA ALA A 60 1.47 -13.09 12.09
C ALA A 60 1.34 -11.57 11.91
N GLY A 61 1.93 -11.04 10.84
CA GLY A 61 1.87 -9.61 10.52
C GLY A 61 2.75 -9.23 9.33
N PHE A 62 2.98 -7.93 9.18
CA PHE A 62 3.88 -7.38 8.17
C PHE A 62 5.07 -6.74 8.91
N PRO A 63 6.15 -7.49 9.18
CA PRO A 63 7.35 -6.94 9.82
C PRO A 63 8.02 -5.90 8.90
N ASP A 64 9.14 -5.32 9.34
CA ASP A 64 9.81 -4.23 8.61
C ASP A 64 9.96 -4.52 7.12
N HIS A 65 9.39 -3.65 6.30
CA HIS A 65 9.44 -3.72 4.86
C HIS A 65 9.45 -2.31 4.25
N PRO A 66 10.11 -2.12 3.09
CA PRO A 66 10.19 -0.81 2.48
C PRO A 66 8.97 -0.52 1.59
N HIS A 67 8.78 0.75 1.21
CA HIS A 67 7.97 1.20 0.05
C HIS A 67 8.61 2.42 -0.61
N ARG A 68 8.44 2.60 -1.93
CA ARG A 68 8.81 3.83 -2.66
C ARG A 68 7.90 4.08 -3.86
N GLY A 69 7.53 5.35 -4.08
CA GLY A 69 6.93 5.84 -5.32
C GLY A 69 5.40 5.79 -5.38
N PHE A 70 4.72 5.47 -4.29
CA PHE A 70 3.26 5.41 -4.22
C PHE A 70 2.76 5.72 -2.80
N GLU A 71 1.44 5.63 -2.59
CA GLU A 71 0.78 5.77 -1.30
C GLU A 71 0.12 4.45 -0.88
N THR A 72 0.14 4.12 0.41
CA THR A 72 -0.67 3.05 0.98
C THR A 72 -1.82 3.64 1.79
N VAL A 73 -2.98 3.00 1.70
CA VAL A 73 -4.16 3.36 2.49
C VAL A 73 -4.64 2.13 3.25
N THR A 74 -4.43 2.14 4.56
CA THR A 74 -4.88 1.11 5.50
C THR A 74 -6.22 1.54 6.09
N TYR A 75 -7.29 0.78 5.85
CA TYR A 75 -8.61 1.01 6.44
C TYR A 75 -9.06 -0.18 7.29
N MET A 76 -9.22 0.02 8.59
CA MET A 76 -9.52 -1.07 9.52
C MET A 76 -11.03 -1.37 9.61
N LEU A 77 -11.40 -2.62 9.35
CA LEU A 77 -12.78 -3.11 9.41
C LEU A 77 -13.11 -3.73 10.77
N GLN A 78 -12.14 -4.37 11.40
CA GLN A 78 -12.29 -5.04 12.70
C GLN A 78 -10.93 -5.14 13.39
N GLY A 79 -10.90 -4.87 14.70
CA GLY A 79 -9.70 -4.95 15.51
C GLY A 79 -8.81 -3.70 15.37
N ALA A 80 -7.49 -3.87 15.46
CA ALA A 80 -6.51 -2.80 15.35
C ALA A 80 -5.13 -3.31 14.88
N PHE A 81 -4.38 -2.42 14.22
CA PHE A 81 -2.98 -2.62 13.84
C PHE A 81 -2.10 -1.54 14.47
N THR A 82 -0.94 -1.93 15.01
CA THR A 82 0.14 -1.00 15.36
C THR A 82 1.09 -0.88 14.19
N HIS A 83 1.52 0.35 13.89
CA HIS A 83 2.57 0.60 12.91
C HIS A 83 3.73 1.35 13.55
N GLN A 84 4.93 1.13 13.02
CA GLN A 84 6.14 1.87 13.38
C GLN A 84 7.02 2.01 12.14
N ASP A 85 7.55 3.22 11.90
CA ASP A 85 8.52 3.47 10.85
C ASP A 85 9.95 3.67 11.39
N PHE A 86 10.91 3.61 10.48
CA PHE A 86 12.33 3.85 10.73
C PHE A 86 12.72 5.27 11.19
N ALA A 87 11.77 6.22 11.16
CA ALA A 87 11.94 7.59 11.62
C ALA A 87 11.40 7.77 13.05
N GLY A 88 10.85 6.69 13.63
CA GLY A 88 10.26 6.65 14.96
C GLY A 88 8.79 7.06 15.02
N HIS A 89 8.14 7.34 13.88
CA HIS A 89 6.69 7.54 13.85
C HIS A 89 6.00 6.22 14.14
N LYS A 90 5.01 6.24 15.03
CA LYS A 90 4.26 5.05 15.42
C LYS A 90 2.85 5.41 15.85
N GLY A 91 1.95 4.46 15.71
CA GLY A 91 0.54 4.66 16.05
C GLY A 91 -0.23 3.35 16.06
N THR A 92 -1.53 3.47 16.32
CA THR A 92 -2.46 2.33 16.30
C THR A 92 -3.69 2.71 15.52
N ILE A 93 -3.92 2.01 14.41
CA ILE A 93 -5.08 2.16 13.53
C ILE A 93 -6.16 1.23 14.08
N ARG A 94 -7.22 1.77 14.68
CA ARG A 94 -8.31 0.99 15.28
C ARG A 94 -9.46 0.81 14.30
N THR A 95 -10.46 0.03 14.69
CA THR A 95 -11.65 -0.23 13.88
C THR A 95 -12.31 1.07 13.41
N GLY A 96 -12.41 1.21 12.09
CA GLY A 96 -12.96 2.37 11.41
C GLY A 96 -11.96 3.50 11.18
N ASP A 97 -10.74 3.44 11.73
CA ASP A 97 -9.69 4.41 11.45
C ASP A 97 -9.06 4.15 10.08
N VAL A 98 -8.44 5.20 9.54
CA VAL A 98 -7.70 5.18 8.27
C VAL A 98 -6.30 5.72 8.50
N GLN A 99 -5.31 5.05 7.94
CA GLN A 99 -3.99 5.63 7.69
C GLN A 99 -3.79 5.79 6.19
N TRP A 100 -3.50 7.02 5.76
CA TRP A 100 -3.08 7.33 4.39
C TRP A 100 -1.61 7.73 4.42
N MET A 101 -0.75 6.82 4.00
CA MET A 101 0.70 6.98 4.02
C MET A 101 1.21 7.26 2.61
N THR A 102 1.72 8.46 2.39
CA THR A 102 2.52 8.78 1.20
C THR A 102 3.94 8.25 1.42
N ALA A 103 4.38 7.23 0.69
CA ALA A 103 5.73 6.68 0.85
C ALA A 103 6.81 7.57 0.17
N GLY A 104 6.46 8.21 -0.95
CA GLY A 104 7.36 9.12 -1.66
C GLY A 104 8.74 8.47 -1.92
N ARG A 105 9.81 9.19 -1.60
CA ARG A 105 11.21 8.77 -1.80
C ARG A 105 11.64 7.55 -0.99
N GLY A 106 10.85 7.04 -0.07
CA GLY A 106 11.21 5.85 0.69
C GLY A 106 10.73 5.88 2.11
N ILE A 107 10.13 4.78 2.55
CA ILE A 107 9.85 4.49 3.94
C ILE A 107 10.16 3.04 4.24
N ILE A 108 10.55 2.73 5.47
CA ILE A 108 10.59 1.36 6.00
C ILE A 108 9.71 1.35 7.23
N HIS A 109 8.74 0.45 7.28
CA HIS A 109 7.80 0.34 8.39
C HIS A 109 7.35 -1.09 8.63
N SER A 110 6.77 -1.32 9.81
CA SER A 110 6.04 -2.53 10.15
C SER A 110 4.57 -2.22 10.42
N GLU A 111 3.72 -3.21 10.17
CA GLU A 111 2.28 -3.19 10.44
C GLU A 111 1.91 -4.52 11.10
N MET A 112 1.70 -4.49 12.41
CA MET A 112 1.48 -5.69 13.23
C MET A 112 0.11 -5.63 13.93
N PRO A 113 -0.61 -6.75 14.09
CA PRO A 113 -1.80 -6.81 14.94
C PRO A 113 -1.58 -6.22 16.34
N ALA A 114 -2.45 -5.30 16.76
CA ALA A 114 -2.30 -4.59 18.04
C ALA A 114 -2.83 -5.36 19.26
N GLY A 115 -3.58 -6.44 19.04
CA GLY A 115 -4.22 -7.21 20.09
C GLY A 115 -4.49 -8.65 19.69
N ASP A 116 -5.05 -9.40 20.63
CA ASP A 116 -5.39 -10.81 20.42
C ASP A 116 -6.51 -10.99 19.40
N GLY A 117 -6.56 -12.17 18.79
CA GLY A 117 -7.61 -12.54 17.85
C GLY A 117 -7.41 -11.97 16.44
N VAL A 118 -8.50 -12.01 15.67
CA VAL A 118 -8.48 -11.71 14.24
C VAL A 118 -8.68 -10.22 14.00
N GLN A 119 -7.73 -9.64 13.27
CA GLN A 119 -7.74 -8.26 12.78
C GLN A 119 -8.07 -8.27 11.28
N ARG A 120 -8.98 -7.41 10.84
CA ARG A 120 -9.41 -7.31 9.43
C ARG A 120 -9.39 -5.89 8.94
N GLY A 121 -8.95 -5.69 7.71
CA GLY A 121 -8.92 -4.39 7.07
C GLY A 121 -8.68 -4.49 5.57
N LEU A 122 -8.64 -3.34 4.93
CA LEU A 122 -8.32 -3.17 3.52
C LEU A 122 -6.99 -2.43 3.38
N GLN A 123 -6.13 -2.90 2.49
CA GLN A 123 -4.91 -2.22 2.07
C GLN A 123 -5.02 -1.86 0.60
N LEU A 124 -5.04 -0.57 0.28
CA LEU A 124 -5.04 -0.05 -1.08
C LEU A 124 -3.70 0.61 -1.40
N TRP A 125 -3.13 0.33 -2.56
CA TRP A 125 -1.97 1.07 -3.07
C TRP A 125 -2.39 2.02 -4.19
N ILE A 126 -2.06 3.30 -4.06
CA ILE A 126 -2.39 4.36 -5.02
C ILE A 126 -1.08 4.91 -5.58
N ASN A 127 -0.90 4.81 -6.88
CA ASN A 127 0.29 5.29 -7.56
C ASN A 127 0.43 6.81 -7.44
N LEU A 128 1.67 7.29 -7.36
CA LEU A 128 2.00 8.71 -7.49
C LEU A 128 2.48 9.01 -8.92
N ALA A 129 2.14 10.20 -9.41
CA ALA A 129 2.72 10.73 -10.64
C ALA A 129 4.25 10.83 -10.53
N SER A 130 4.97 10.74 -11.64
CA SER A 130 6.44 10.72 -11.71
C SER A 130 7.07 11.85 -10.89
N LYS A 131 6.55 13.07 -11.04
CA LYS A 131 6.99 14.28 -10.32
C LYS A 131 6.88 14.19 -8.79
N ASP A 132 6.02 13.29 -8.29
CA ASP A 132 5.68 13.14 -6.88
C ASP A 132 6.32 11.89 -6.24
N LYS A 133 6.92 10.99 -7.03
CA LYS A 133 7.49 9.73 -6.51
C LYS A 133 8.67 9.90 -5.56
N MET A 134 9.35 11.05 -5.60
CA MET A 134 10.55 11.33 -4.79
C MET A 134 10.32 12.42 -3.71
N ILE A 135 9.06 12.73 -3.39
CA ILE A 135 8.74 13.66 -2.29
C ILE A 135 8.99 13.03 -0.92
N GLU A 136 8.91 13.85 0.12
CA GLU A 136 9.00 13.37 1.50
C GLU A 136 7.85 12.46 1.89
N PRO A 137 8.11 11.37 2.65
CA PRO A 137 7.05 10.57 3.22
C PRO A 137 6.15 11.42 4.13
N ARG A 138 4.85 11.10 4.14
CA ARG A 138 3.86 11.82 4.95
C ARG A 138 2.74 10.88 5.38
N TYR A 139 2.22 11.10 6.59
CA TYR A 139 1.03 10.44 7.09
C TYR A 139 -0.16 11.40 7.16
N GLN A 140 -1.35 10.87 6.86
CA GLN A 140 -2.65 11.42 7.27
C GLN A 140 -3.42 10.32 7.98
N GLU A 141 -3.62 10.49 9.27
CA GLU A 141 -4.34 9.53 10.11
C GLU A 141 -5.70 10.12 10.44
N LEU A 142 -6.75 9.36 10.18
CA LEU A 142 -8.12 9.76 10.47
C LEU A 142 -8.72 8.76 11.44
N LEU A 143 -9.13 9.27 12.60
CA LEU A 143 -9.90 8.46 13.53
C LEU A 143 -11.29 8.23 12.96
N SER A 144 -11.89 7.10 13.32
CA SER A 144 -13.23 6.70 12.92
C SER A 144 -14.27 7.81 13.16
N GLU A 145 -14.11 8.61 14.22
CA GLU A 145 -14.97 9.73 14.58
C GLU A 145 -14.77 10.98 13.71
N ASP A 146 -13.58 11.14 13.11
CA ASP A 146 -13.25 12.28 12.24
C ASP A 146 -13.58 12.01 10.76
N ILE A 147 -13.91 10.77 10.40
CA ILE A 147 -14.36 10.42 9.04
C ILE A 147 -15.77 10.95 8.83
N ALA A 148 -15.94 11.83 7.84
CA ALA A 148 -17.23 12.37 7.45
C ALA A 148 -18.23 11.26 7.10
N ARG A 149 -19.47 11.38 7.59
CA ARG A 149 -20.55 10.40 7.36
C ARG A 149 -21.84 11.07 6.95
N ALA A 150 -22.62 10.37 6.14
CA ALA A 150 -23.99 10.74 5.81
C ALA A 150 -24.87 9.49 5.73
N GLU A 151 -26.15 9.64 6.05
CA GLU A 151 -27.17 8.61 5.87
C GLU A 151 -28.41 9.21 5.23
N LYS A 152 -28.95 8.52 4.22
CA LYS A 152 -30.19 8.92 3.54
C LYS A 152 -30.82 7.69 2.87
N ASP A 153 -32.14 7.57 2.91
CA ASP A 153 -32.91 6.56 2.17
C ASP A 153 -32.40 5.11 2.34
N GLY A 154 -31.92 4.78 3.54
CA GLY A 154 -31.38 3.45 3.86
C GLY A 154 -29.95 3.19 3.36
N VAL A 155 -29.26 4.21 2.89
CA VAL A 155 -27.85 4.21 2.50
C VAL A 155 -27.05 4.99 3.53
N GLU A 156 -26.04 4.36 4.12
CA GLU A 156 -24.99 5.00 4.93
C GLU A 156 -23.69 5.07 4.12
N VAL A 157 -22.96 6.17 4.23
CA VAL A 157 -21.62 6.32 3.67
C VAL A 157 -20.64 6.86 4.70
N ARG A 158 -19.44 6.28 4.72
CA ARG A 158 -18.24 6.87 5.33
C ARG A 158 -17.34 7.37 4.21
N VAL A 159 -17.07 8.68 4.20
CA VAL A 159 -16.30 9.34 3.15
C VAL A 159 -14.84 9.38 3.57
N ILE A 160 -14.08 8.35 3.20
CA ILE A 160 -12.63 8.26 3.52
C ILE A 160 -11.87 9.29 2.68
N ALA A 161 -12.18 9.41 1.39
CA ALA A 161 -11.65 10.45 0.50
C ALA A 161 -12.71 10.87 -0.54
N GLY A 162 -12.64 12.13 -0.99
CA GLY A 162 -13.59 12.70 -1.95
C GLY A 162 -14.85 13.23 -1.27
N GLU A 163 -15.99 13.11 -1.96
CA GLU A 163 -17.29 13.62 -1.53
C GLU A 163 -18.39 12.61 -1.87
N ALA A 164 -19.36 12.45 -0.97
CA ALA A 164 -20.60 11.74 -1.23
C ALA A 164 -21.74 12.34 -0.41
N MET A 165 -22.95 12.35 -0.97
CA MET A 165 -24.17 12.76 -0.25
C MET A 165 -24.06 14.16 0.41
N GLY A 166 -23.29 15.07 -0.19
CA GLY A 166 -23.10 16.45 0.28
C GLY A 166 -22.11 16.61 1.44
N VAL A 167 -21.36 15.57 1.81
CA VAL A 167 -20.28 15.64 2.81
C VAL A 167 -18.93 15.29 2.17
N GLN A 168 -17.88 15.99 2.58
CA GLN A 168 -16.53 15.89 2.01
C GLN A 168 -15.51 15.42 3.05
N SER A 169 -14.58 14.57 2.63
CA SER A 169 -13.46 14.15 3.48
C SER A 169 -12.42 15.27 3.64
N PRO A 170 -11.77 15.40 4.81
CA PRO A 170 -10.64 16.30 5.00
C PRO A 170 -9.33 15.76 4.41
N VAL A 171 -9.29 14.52 3.91
CA VAL A 171 -8.08 13.90 3.34
C VAL A 171 -7.64 14.65 2.08
N TYR A 172 -6.40 15.10 2.07
CA TYR A 172 -5.76 15.56 0.85
C TYR A 172 -5.29 14.36 0.03
N THR A 173 -5.75 14.27 -1.22
CA THR A 173 -5.34 13.21 -2.16
C THR A 173 -4.41 13.79 -3.21
N ARG A 174 -3.17 13.28 -3.26
CA ARG A 174 -2.16 13.80 -4.20
C ARG A 174 -2.42 13.33 -5.62
N THR A 175 -2.74 12.04 -5.75
CA THR A 175 -3.45 11.49 -6.90
C THR A 175 -4.94 11.60 -6.62
N PRO A 176 -5.71 12.44 -7.35
CA PRO A 176 -7.12 12.68 -7.05
C PRO A 176 -7.91 11.37 -6.95
N THR A 177 -8.48 11.13 -5.77
CA THR A 177 -9.11 9.85 -5.41
C THR A 177 -10.38 10.07 -4.60
N MET A 178 -11.40 9.25 -4.86
CA MET A 178 -12.54 9.01 -3.98
C MET A 178 -12.43 7.62 -3.38
N TYR A 179 -12.75 7.51 -2.10
CA TYR A 179 -12.79 6.24 -1.38
C TYR A 179 -13.96 6.30 -0.41
N LEU A 180 -15.00 5.53 -0.72
CA LEU A 180 -16.30 5.60 -0.07
C LEU A 180 -16.68 4.21 0.45
N ASP A 181 -16.91 4.05 1.75
CA ASP A 181 -17.45 2.82 2.34
C ASP A 181 -18.96 2.98 2.52
N PHE A 182 -19.73 2.22 1.75
CA PHE A 182 -21.18 2.25 1.73
C PHE A 182 -21.77 1.03 2.45
N THR A 183 -22.82 1.27 3.23
CA THR A 183 -23.71 0.23 3.75
C THR A 183 -25.15 0.50 3.31
N LEU A 184 -25.75 -0.46 2.60
CA LEU A 184 -27.12 -0.38 2.10
C LEU A 184 -28.02 -1.34 2.89
N LYS A 185 -29.09 -0.82 3.50
CA LYS A 185 -30.16 -1.61 4.11
C LYS A 185 -30.92 -2.42 3.04
N PRO A 186 -31.61 -3.52 3.40
CA PRO A 186 -32.46 -4.26 2.47
C PRO A 186 -33.43 -3.35 1.74
N GLY A 187 -33.48 -3.46 0.40
CA GLY A 187 -34.33 -2.65 -0.47
C GLY A 187 -33.80 -1.25 -0.81
N ALA A 188 -32.68 -0.81 -0.20
CA ALA A 188 -32.08 0.48 -0.51
C ALA A 188 -31.40 0.47 -1.89
N GLN A 189 -31.31 1.66 -2.49
CA GLN A 189 -30.61 1.90 -3.75
C GLN A 189 -29.71 3.12 -3.64
N LEU A 190 -28.59 3.09 -4.35
CA LEU A 190 -27.60 4.16 -4.40
C LEU A 190 -27.34 4.57 -5.84
N HIS A 191 -27.19 5.87 -6.06
CA HIS A 191 -26.66 6.45 -7.29
C HIS A 191 -25.53 7.41 -6.90
N GLN A 192 -24.29 7.04 -7.22
CA GLN A 192 -23.10 7.81 -6.89
C GLN A 192 -22.41 8.28 -8.17
N SER A 193 -22.29 9.61 -8.34
CA SER A 193 -21.55 10.20 -9.46
C SER A 193 -20.06 9.90 -9.35
N ILE A 194 -19.43 9.66 -10.49
CA ILE A 194 -18.00 9.40 -10.62
C ILE A 194 -17.53 10.24 -11.82
N PRO A 195 -16.50 11.11 -11.67
CA PRO A 195 -15.99 11.89 -12.78
C PRO A 195 -15.70 11.01 -14.00
N GLU A 196 -16.18 11.38 -15.19
CA GLU A 196 -16.08 10.53 -16.39
C GLU A 196 -14.64 10.14 -16.73
N SER A 197 -13.71 11.05 -16.48
CA SER A 197 -12.27 10.85 -16.71
C SER A 197 -11.61 9.87 -15.75
N TRP A 198 -12.30 9.44 -14.69
CA TRP A 198 -11.72 8.58 -13.65
C TRP A 198 -11.91 7.10 -13.97
N ASN A 199 -10.92 6.30 -13.62
CA ASN A 199 -11.10 4.86 -13.46
C ASN A 199 -11.74 4.59 -12.10
N SER A 200 -12.57 3.56 -12.01
CA SER A 200 -13.22 3.19 -10.76
C SER A 200 -13.50 1.70 -10.65
N PHE A 201 -13.63 1.23 -9.42
CA PHE A 201 -14.05 -0.12 -9.11
C PHE A 201 -14.82 -0.18 -7.80
N VAL A 202 -15.59 -1.24 -7.63
CA VAL A 202 -16.25 -1.59 -6.37
C VAL A 202 -15.61 -2.84 -5.80
N TYR A 203 -15.35 -2.87 -4.49
CA TYR A 203 -15.00 -4.09 -3.76
C TYR A 203 -16.08 -4.41 -2.74
N LEU A 204 -16.69 -5.58 -2.85
CA LEU A 204 -17.76 -6.02 -1.96
C LEU A 204 -17.17 -6.66 -0.70
N ILE A 205 -17.47 -6.08 0.47
CA ILE A 205 -16.97 -6.57 1.75
C ILE A 205 -17.93 -7.63 2.32
N GLU A 206 -19.23 -7.33 2.34
CA GLU A 206 -20.25 -8.20 2.93
C GLU A 206 -21.57 -8.15 2.15
N GLY A 207 -22.29 -9.27 2.13
CA GLY A 207 -23.60 -9.38 1.49
C GLY A 207 -23.53 -9.58 -0.03
N GLU A 208 -24.62 -9.23 -0.70
CA GLU A 208 -24.77 -9.30 -2.15
C GLU A 208 -25.56 -8.11 -2.70
N GLY A 209 -25.27 -7.69 -3.93
CA GLY A 209 -25.91 -6.52 -4.55
C GLY A 209 -25.95 -6.60 -6.06
N VAL A 210 -26.86 -5.84 -6.66
CA VAL A 210 -26.93 -5.64 -8.12
C VAL A 210 -26.27 -4.32 -8.46
N PHE A 211 -25.34 -4.33 -9.42
CA PHE A 211 -24.50 -3.18 -9.77
C PHE A 211 -24.67 -2.82 -11.25
N ALA A 212 -24.47 -1.53 -11.55
CA ALA A 212 -24.54 -0.89 -12.87
C ALA A 212 -25.92 -0.87 -13.51
N SER A 213 -26.53 -2.04 -13.74
CA SER A 213 -27.83 -2.19 -14.37
C SER A 213 -28.78 -2.95 -13.45
N PHE A 214 -30.02 -2.46 -13.34
CA PHE A 214 -31.04 -3.04 -12.46
C PHE A 214 -31.33 -4.51 -12.76
N ASN A 215 -31.13 -4.95 -14.01
CA ASN A 215 -31.39 -6.32 -14.47
C ASN A 215 -30.16 -7.23 -14.40
N SER A 216 -29.01 -6.74 -13.95
CA SER A 216 -27.81 -7.56 -13.75
C SER A 216 -28.01 -8.59 -12.64
N SER A 217 -27.30 -9.72 -12.74
CA SER A 217 -27.25 -10.71 -11.66
C SER A 217 -26.58 -10.12 -10.42
N PRO A 218 -27.02 -10.52 -9.20
CA PRO A 218 -26.33 -10.15 -7.98
C PRO A 218 -24.86 -10.59 -7.97
N VAL A 219 -24.02 -9.78 -7.33
CA VAL A 219 -22.62 -10.06 -7.05
C VAL A 219 -22.46 -10.19 -5.54
N THR A 220 -21.71 -11.18 -5.11
CA THR A 220 -21.47 -11.49 -3.69
C THR A 220 -20.14 -10.91 -3.20
N ALA A 221 -19.97 -10.88 -1.87
CA ALA A 221 -18.74 -10.48 -1.19
C ALA A 221 -17.44 -11.06 -1.78
N HIS A 222 -16.35 -10.35 -1.55
CA HIS A 222 -14.98 -10.61 -2.01
C HIS A 222 -14.78 -10.53 -3.52
N HIS A 223 -15.72 -9.94 -4.27
CA HIS A 223 -15.51 -9.59 -5.67
C HIS A 223 -15.07 -8.13 -5.81
N VAL A 224 -14.15 -7.90 -6.76
CA VAL A 224 -13.92 -6.58 -7.34
C VAL A 224 -14.66 -6.46 -8.67
N LEU A 225 -15.34 -5.34 -8.86
CA LEU A 225 -16.05 -4.96 -10.08
C LEU A 225 -15.37 -3.73 -10.67
N VAL A 226 -14.60 -3.90 -11.74
CA VAL A 226 -14.02 -2.78 -12.48
C VAL A 226 -15.11 -2.15 -13.33
N MET A 227 -15.29 -0.85 -13.18
CA MET A 227 -16.31 -0.09 -13.89
C MET A 227 -15.77 0.36 -15.25
N GLY A 228 -16.64 0.34 -16.25
CA GLY A 228 -16.39 0.92 -17.56
C GLY A 228 -16.49 2.47 -17.54
N PRO A 229 -16.38 3.10 -18.72
CA PRO A 229 -16.61 4.53 -18.87
C PRO A 229 -18.05 4.91 -18.51
N GLY A 230 -18.24 6.16 -18.12
CA GLY A 230 -19.54 6.72 -17.71
C GLY A 230 -19.42 7.72 -16.55
N ASP A 231 -20.53 8.30 -16.14
CA ASP A 231 -20.62 9.41 -15.17
C ASP A 231 -21.12 9.00 -13.77
N GLY A 232 -21.47 7.72 -13.58
CA GLY A 232 -21.85 7.26 -12.24
C GLY A 232 -22.15 5.77 -12.11
N LEU A 233 -22.22 5.33 -10.86
CA LEU A 233 -22.56 3.97 -10.45
C LEU A 233 -23.97 3.92 -9.86
N SER A 234 -24.76 2.94 -10.29
CA SER A 234 -26.01 2.56 -9.64
C SER A 234 -25.89 1.22 -8.93
N VAL A 235 -26.45 1.12 -7.72
CA VAL A 235 -26.43 -0.09 -6.88
C VAL A 235 -27.81 -0.33 -6.27
N TRP A 236 -28.22 -1.60 -6.21
CA TRP A 236 -29.45 -2.03 -5.57
C TRP A 236 -29.18 -3.19 -4.61
N ASN A 237 -29.60 -3.05 -3.35
CA ASN A 237 -29.64 -4.17 -2.42
C ASN A 237 -31.01 -4.86 -2.51
N LYS A 238 -31.10 -5.90 -3.35
CA LYS A 238 -32.32 -6.73 -3.50
C LYS A 238 -32.39 -7.88 -2.49
N SER A 239 -31.38 -8.04 -1.63
CA SER A 239 -31.32 -9.12 -0.65
C SER A 239 -32.07 -8.74 0.63
N SER A 240 -32.26 -9.74 1.52
CA SER A 240 -32.83 -9.53 2.86
C SER A 240 -31.79 -9.11 3.91
N LYS A 241 -30.50 -9.02 3.56
CA LYS A 241 -29.40 -8.67 4.45
C LYS A 241 -28.79 -7.32 4.06
N PRO A 242 -28.08 -6.63 4.97
CA PRO A 242 -27.28 -5.47 4.60
C PRO A 242 -26.22 -5.83 3.56
N LEU A 243 -25.93 -4.89 2.67
CA LEU A 243 -24.86 -4.94 1.68
C LEU A 243 -23.80 -3.91 2.06
N ARG A 244 -22.54 -4.32 2.20
CA ARG A 244 -21.42 -3.41 2.47
C ARG A 244 -20.35 -3.53 1.39
N PHE A 245 -19.94 -2.42 0.82
CA PHE A 245 -18.91 -2.36 -0.21
C PHE A 245 -18.18 -1.03 -0.17
N VAL A 246 -16.98 -1.01 -0.73
CA VAL A 246 -16.27 0.24 -1.02
C VAL A 246 -16.34 0.57 -2.49
N LEU A 247 -16.62 1.83 -2.81
CA LEU A 247 -16.42 2.42 -4.14
C LEU A 247 -15.13 3.23 -4.11
N ILE A 248 -14.25 2.93 -5.05
CA ILE A 248 -12.94 3.59 -5.20
C ILE A 248 -12.84 4.09 -6.63
N GLY A 249 -12.50 5.36 -6.79
CA GLY A 249 -12.33 5.99 -8.09
C GLY A 249 -11.17 6.97 -8.05
N GLY A 250 -10.44 7.11 -9.15
CA GLY A 250 -9.27 7.97 -9.18
C GLY A 250 -8.91 8.43 -10.58
N GLN A 251 -8.27 9.59 -10.65
CA GLN A 251 -7.77 10.12 -11.90
C GLN A 251 -6.61 9.23 -12.40
N PRO A 252 -6.73 8.60 -13.58
CA PRO A 252 -5.62 7.84 -14.15
C PRO A 252 -4.43 8.78 -14.41
N LEU A 253 -3.22 8.28 -14.16
CA LEU A 253 -2.00 9.03 -14.38
C LEU A 253 -1.58 9.02 -15.85
N GLY A 254 -1.86 7.93 -16.58
CA GLY A 254 -1.42 7.78 -17.96
C GLY A 254 0.10 7.70 -18.12
N GLU A 255 0.81 7.36 -17.04
CA GLU A 255 2.26 7.21 -17.02
C GLU A 255 2.67 5.72 -16.97
N PRO A 256 3.87 5.36 -17.45
CA PRO A 256 4.38 3.99 -17.29
C PRO A 256 4.44 3.57 -15.83
N VAL A 257 4.11 2.30 -15.57
CA VAL A 257 4.19 1.66 -14.25
C VAL A 257 5.20 0.51 -14.34
N VAL A 258 6.33 0.66 -13.66
CA VAL A 258 7.33 -0.40 -13.47
C VAL A 258 7.36 -0.75 -11.99
N GLN A 259 6.98 -1.99 -11.68
CA GLN A 259 6.87 -2.48 -10.31
C GLN A 259 7.85 -3.62 -10.07
N TYR A 260 8.59 -3.53 -8.97
CA TYR A 260 9.43 -4.60 -8.45
C TYR A 260 9.21 -4.71 -6.94
N GLY A 261 8.29 -5.61 -6.55
CA GLY A 261 7.90 -5.78 -5.15
C GLY A 261 7.36 -4.48 -4.53
N PRO A 262 7.98 -3.97 -3.46
CA PRO A 262 7.55 -2.75 -2.77
C PRO A 262 7.95 -1.44 -3.48
N PHE A 263 8.54 -1.51 -4.67
CA PHE A 263 9.00 -0.32 -5.40
C PHE A 263 8.19 -0.16 -6.68
N VAL A 264 7.60 1.02 -6.86
CA VAL A 264 6.80 1.34 -8.06
C VAL A 264 7.26 2.67 -8.64
N MET A 265 8.00 2.59 -9.73
CA MET A 265 8.58 3.73 -10.45
C MET A 265 8.06 3.79 -11.89
N ASN A 266 8.55 4.72 -12.71
CA ASN A 266 8.14 4.86 -14.10
C ASN A 266 9.08 4.15 -15.08
N THR A 267 10.34 3.91 -14.70
CA THR A 267 11.33 3.24 -15.56
C THR A 267 12.09 2.13 -14.86
N GLN A 268 12.67 1.20 -15.63
CA GLN A 268 13.53 0.15 -15.11
C GLN A 268 14.80 0.70 -14.42
N ALA A 269 15.39 1.76 -14.98
CA ALA A 269 16.55 2.43 -14.38
C ALA A 269 16.23 3.05 -13.01
N GLU A 270 15.03 3.62 -12.84
CA GLU A 270 14.58 4.12 -11.53
C GLU A 270 14.37 3.00 -10.50
N ILE A 271 13.94 1.81 -10.94
CA ILE A 271 13.85 0.63 -10.08
C ILE A 271 15.25 0.16 -9.67
N GLU A 272 16.18 0.05 -10.61
CA GLU A 272 17.58 -0.31 -10.33
C GLU A 272 18.20 0.66 -9.33
N GLN A 273 18.04 1.97 -9.56
CA GLN A 273 18.51 3.00 -8.63
C GLN A 273 17.85 2.88 -7.25
N THR A 274 16.56 2.54 -7.20
CA THR A 274 15.83 2.35 -5.93
C THR A 274 16.35 1.16 -5.14
N ILE A 275 16.67 0.07 -5.82
CA ILE A 275 17.28 -1.11 -5.18
C ILE A 275 18.66 -0.74 -4.62
N GLU A 276 19.49 -0.02 -5.40
CA GLU A 276 20.78 0.47 -4.92
C GLU A 276 20.67 1.42 -3.73
N ASP A 277 19.70 2.34 -3.76
CA ASP A 277 19.42 3.28 -2.68
C ASP A 277 19.02 2.56 -1.40
N TYR A 278 18.14 1.56 -1.50
CA TYR A 278 17.71 0.75 -0.36
C TYR A 278 18.89 -0.05 0.22
N GLN A 279 19.64 -0.77 -0.62
CA GLN A 279 20.78 -1.59 -0.21
C GLN A 279 21.90 -0.77 0.45
N HIS A 280 22.14 0.45 -0.03
CA HIS A 280 23.19 1.32 0.50
C HIS A 280 22.68 2.34 1.53
N SER A 281 21.37 2.35 1.82
CA SER A 281 20.71 3.30 2.73
C SER A 281 20.95 4.76 2.31
N LYS A 282 20.51 5.13 1.12
CA LYS A 282 20.68 6.46 0.51
C LYS A 282 19.36 7.00 -0.03
N ASN A 283 19.33 8.30 -0.31
CA ASN A 283 18.30 9.00 -1.08
C ASN A 283 16.86 8.73 -0.61
N GLY A 284 16.62 8.75 0.70
CA GLY A 284 15.35 8.43 1.34
C GLY A 284 15.38 7.22 2.27
N PHE A 285 16.41 6.38 2.19
CA PHE A 285 16.59 5.21 3.07
C PHE A 285 17.73 5.35 4.09
N GLU A 286 18.20 6.55 4.38
CA GLU A 286 19.37 6.80 5.24
C GLU A 286 19.20 6.25 6.67
N MET A 287 17.97 6.29 7.19
CA MET A 287 17.66 5.83 8.55
C MET A 287 17.59 4.31 8.68
N ALA A 288 17.61 3.56 7.58
CA ALA A 288 17.59 2.09 7.59
C ALA A 288 18.78 1.46 8.34
N LYS A 289 19.93 2.16 8.42
CA LYS A 289 21.13 1.69 9.12
C LYS A 289 21.10 1.89 10.64
N MET A 290 20.21 2.74 11.16
CA MET A 290 20.38 3.25 12.51
C MET A 290 19.89 2.30 13.62
N GLU A 291 19.18 1.23 13.29
CA GLU A 291 18.69 0.26 14.29
C GLU A 291 19.71 -0.80 14.72
N SER A 292 20.91 -0.85 14.12
CA SER A 292 21.95 -1.83 14.48
C SER A 292 23.03 -1.33 15.46
N LEU A 293 22.99 -0.08 15.92
CA LEU A 293 24.08 0.48 16.72
C LEU A 293 23.59 1.32 17.92
N VAL A 294 23.11 0.64 18.95
CA VAL A 294 23.21 1.13 20.33
C VAL A 294 23.97 0.09 21.16
N VAL A 295 25.30 0.12 21.06
CA VAL A 295 26.18 -0.42 22.09
C VAL A 295 26.72 0.78 22.85
N LEU A 296 26.18 1.03 24.04
CA LEU A 296 26.78 1.99 24.98
C LEU A 296 28.02 1.33 25.60
N PRO A 297 29.24 1.88 25.44
CA PRO A 297 30.38 1.44 26.20
C PRO A 297 30.41 2.23 27.50
N PHE A 298 29.88 1.66 28.58
CA PHE A 298 30.32 2.06 29.92
C PHE A 298 30.68 0.82 30.72
N SER A 299 31.96 0.46 30.65
CA SER A 299 32.65 -0.32 31.66
C SER A 299 33.02 0.56 32.84
N LEU A 300 32.60 0.18 34.03
CA LEU A 300 33.35 0.40 35.27
C LEU A 300 32.96 -0.71 36.24
N GLY A 301 33.93 -1.58 36.51
CA GLY A 301 33.76 -2.73 37.37
C GLY A 301 33.70 -2.36 38.84
N CYS A 302 33.01 -3.21 39.61
CA CYS A 302 33.31 -3.41 41.01
C CYS A 302 33.34 -4.91 41.29
N VAL A 303 34.46 -5.32 41.86
CA VAL A 303 34.79 -6.63 42.40
C VAL A 303 33.86 -6.93 43.58
N SER A 304 33.28 -8.12 43.65
CA SER A 304 32.66 -8.61 44.89
C SER A 304 33.33 -9.90 45.36
N HIS A 305 33.96 -9.83 46.53
CA HIS A 305 34.36 -11.00 47.29
C HIS A 305 33.88 -10.81 48.74
N SER A 306 33.30 -11.89 49.26
CA SER A 306 33.18 -12.26 50.69
C SER A 306 31.98 -11.76 51.51
N SER A 307 31.21 -12.76 51.92
CA SER A 307 30.19 -12.82 52.97
C SER A 307 30.76 -12.61 54.39
N VAL A 308 30.01 -12.00 55.32
CA VAL A 308 29.89 -12.38 56.76
C VAL A 308 28.51 -11.90 57.28
N ALA A 309 27.99 -12.62 58.27
CA ALA A 309 26.61 -12.77 58.69
C ALA A 309 26.19 -12.00 59.97
N LEU A 310 24.90 -12.20 60.30
CA LEU A 310 24.23 -12.24 61.62
C LEU A 310 23.50 -11.00 62.13
N GLY A 311 22.22 -11.23 62.51
CA GLY A 311 21.43 -10.33 63.36
C GLY A 311 19.91 -10.49 63.16
N GLY A 312 19.34 -11.64 63.54
CA GLY A 312 17.89 -11.84 63.55
C GLY A 312 17.22 -11.23 64.78
N HIS A 313 15.92 -10.93 64.67
CA HIS A 313 14.82 -11.14 65.63
C HIS A 313 13.59 -10.39 65.07
N ASN A 314 12.69 -11.04 64.34
CA ASN A 314 11.52 -11.81 64.81
C ASN A 314 10.52 -10.95 65.62
N LEU A 315 9.34 -10.68 65.03
CA LEU A 315 8.00 -11.02 65.58
C LEU A 315 6.89 -10.17 64.92
N GLN A 316 6.06 -10.84 64.13
CA GLN A 316 4.64 -10.51 63.95
C GLN A 316 3.86 -10.89 65.23
N PRO A 317 2.68 -10.30 65.54
CA PRO A 317 1.43 -10.90 65.02
C PRO A 317 0.18 -9.99 64.85
N LYS A 318 -0.70 -10.49 63.95
CA LYS A 318 -2.19 -10.58 64.02
C LYS A 318 -3.03 -9.29 64.14
N ARG A 319 -3.98 -8.96 63.24
CA ARG A 319 -5.22 -9.62 62.73
C ARG A 319 -6.47 -9.13 63.50
N THR A 320 -7.42 -8.49 62.79
CA THR A 320 -8.92 -8.59 62.82
C THR A 320 -9.55 -7.29 62.28
N LYS A 321 -10.26 -7.31 61.13
CA LYS A 321 -11.71 -7.58 60.90
C LYS A 321 -12.68 -6.49 61.42
N SER A 322 -13.37 -5.82 60.48
CA SER A 322 -14.85 -5.71 60.30
C SER A 322 -15.38 -4.30 59.98
N GLU A 323 -16.07 -4.22 58.84
CA GLU A 323 -17.10 -3.25 58.36
C GLU A 323 -18.26 -2.99 59.37
N PRO A 324 -19.41 -2.30 59.04
CA PRO A 324 -19.81 -1.38 57.94
C PRO A 324 -20.64 -0.13 58.40
N ASN A 325 -21.12 0.64 57.41
CA ASN A 325 -22.40 1.39 57.33
C ASN A 325 -22.55 2.81 57.94
N SER A 326 -22.82 3.74 57.01
CA SER A 326 -23.61 5.01 57.01
C SER A 326 -24.94 4.98 57.82
N PRO A 327 -25.72 6.07 58.09
CA PRO A 327 -26.11 7.15 57.14
C PRO A 327 -26.62 8.54 57.68
N VAL A 328 -27.19 9.37 56.78
CA VAL A 328 -28.17 10.51 56.92
C VAL A 328 -27.65 11.81 57.62
N THR A 329 -28.01 13.09 57.34
CA THR A 329 -29.23 13.73 56.78
C THR A 329 -29.01 15.21 56.39
N LYS A 330 -29.81 15.65 55.40
CA LYS A 330 -30.32 16.97 54.97
C LYS A 330 -30.04 18.28 55.75
N GLY A 331 -29.95 19.37 54.98
CA GLY A 331 -30.33 20.73 55.38
C GLY A 331 -30.30 21.72 54.19
N GLU A 332 -31.47 22.15 53.73
CA GLU A 332 -31.73 23.15 52.68
C GLU A 332 -31.49 24.59 53.17
N GLN A 333 -31.14 25.54 52.29
CA GLN A 333 -31.92 26.79 52.04
C GLN A 333 -31.25 27.75 51.05
N GLU A 334 -32.11 28.38 50.24
CA GLU A 334 -31.89 29.33 49.13
C GLU A 334 -31.81 30.81 49.58
N SER A 335 -31.65 31.68 48.56
CA SER A 335 -31.96 33.14 48.42
C SER A 335 -30.71 34.03 48.28
N GLU A 336 -30.45 34.54 47.05
CA GLU A 336 -30.82 35.88 46.50
C GLU A 336 -30.06 37.03 47.20
N GLU A 337 -29.60 38.14 46.62
CA GLU A 337 -29.39 38.74 45.30
C GLU A 337 -28.58 40.05 45.61
N GLY A 338 -28.01 40.74 44.60
CA GLY A 338 -27.97 42.22 44.66
C GLY A 338 -26.66 42.99 44.95
N SER A 339 -25.95 43.31 43.85
CA SER A 339 -25.58 44.70 43.42
C SER A 339 -24.38 45.50 44.02
N SER A 340 -23.43 45.75 43.11
CA SER A 340 -22.80 47.05 42.71
C SER A 340 -21.75 47.77 43.59
N VAL A 341 -20.65 48.21 42.94
CA VAL A 341 -20.32 49.61 42.56
C VAL A 341 -18.87 49.64 41.97
N VAL A 342 -18.67 49.88 40.66
CA VAL A 342 -18.25 51.13 39.93
C VAL A 342 -16.77 51.51 40.12
N VAL A 343 -15.93 51.68 39.09
CA VAL A 343 -15.66 52.91 38.28
C VAL A 343 -14.86 52.49 37.01
N ASN A 344 -15.35 52.71 35.77
CA ASN A 344 -15.23 53.90 34.86
C ASN A 344 -13.83 53.96 34.15
N MET A 345 -13.65 54.24 32.85
CA MET A 345 -14.30 55.17 31.91
C MET A 345 -13.91 54.74 30.45
N LYS A 346 -14.85 54.54 29.50
CA LYS A 346 -15.36 55.49 28.45
C LYS A 346 -14.33 55.91 27.38
N ASN A 347 -14.60 56.07 26.07
CA ASN A 347 -15.85 56.20 25.29
C ASN A 347 -15.50 56.24 23.77
N SER A 348 -16.33 55.69 22.84
CA SER A 348 -17.26 56.43 21.91
C SER A 348 -16.64 56.77 20.53
N TRP A 349 -17.23 56.71 19.32
CA TRP A 349 -18.58 56.82 18.71
C TRP A 349 -18.57 56.12 17.32
N SER A 350 -19.56 55.31 16.88
CA SER A 350 -20.84 55.58 16.17
C SER A 350 -20.80 55.99 14.67
N PHE A 351 -21.43 55.15 13.83
CA PHE A 351 -22.24 55.39 12.59
C PHE A 351 -21.83 56.41 11.50
N LEU A 352 -21.76 55.93 10.24
CA LEU A 352 -22.50 56.36 9.01
C LEU A 352 -21.77 55.81 7.75
N ALA A 353 -22.42 54.94 6.98
CA ALA A 353 -23.10 55.23 5.71
C ALA A 353 -22.21 55.19 4.44
N ILE A 354 -22.73 54.45 3.46
CA ILE A 354 -22.23 54.22 2.10
C ILE A 354 -22.17 55.55 1.31
N PRO A 355 -21.31 55.66 0.29
CA PRO A 355 -21.91 55.73 -1.06
C PRO A 355 -21.21 54.82 -2.09
N LYS A 356 -22.01 54.30 -3.03
CA LYS A 356 -21.55 53.78 -4.33
C LYS A 356 -20.88 54.92 -5.12
N PRO A 357 -20.16 54.59 -6.19
CA PRO A 357 -20.77 54.94 -7.47
C PRO A 357 -20.78 53.79 -8.48
N ASN A 358 -21.67 53.97 -9.43
CA ASN A 358 -22.07 53.10 -10.52
C ASN A 358 -21.72 53.85 -11.84
N ILE A 359 -21.76 53.14 -12.98
CA ILE A 359 -21.88 53.64 -14.37
C ILE A 359 -20.54 54.10 -15.01
N SER A 360 -20.16 53.80 -16.25
CA SER A 360 -20.57 52.85 -17.30
C SER A 360 -19.57 52.98 -18.48
N SER A 361 -19.68 52.03 -19.41
CA SER A 361 -19.48 52.17 -20.87
C SER A 361 -18.08 52.49 -21.42
N GLY A 362 -17.59 51.62 -22.31
CA GLY A 362 -16.55 52.01 -23.28
C GLY A 362 -15.83 50.86 -23.98
N VAL A 363 -16.52 50.15 -24.87
CA VAL A 363 -15.94 49.21 -25.84
C VAL A 363 -14.99 49.95 -26.80
N HIS A 364 -13.77 49.44 -27.03
CA HIS A 364 -13.19 49.38 -28.37
C HIS A 364 -12.04 48.35 -28.52
N ARG A 365 -12.39 47.29 -29.22
CA ARG A 365 -11.64 46.44 -30.15
C ARG A 365 -10.28 46.99 -30.67
N LEU A 366 -9.21 46.19 -30.56
CA LEU A 366 -8.34 45.93 -31.72
C LEU A 366 -7.71 44.52 -31.65
N VAL A 367 -8.08 43.72 -32.64
CA VAL A 367 -7.46 42.46 -33.08
C VAL A 367 -6.42 42.81 -34.15
N LYS A 368 -5.25 42.15 -34.13
CA LYS A 368 -4.49 41.68 -35.31
C LYS A 368 -3.33 40.77 -34.85
N THR A 369 -3.48 39.46 -35.04
CA THR A 369 -2.67 38.61 -35.96
C THR A 369 -1.45 38.01 -35.23
N ILE A 370 -1.40 36.69 -35.00
CA ILE A 370 -0.83 35.70 -35.94
C ILE A 370 -1.73 34.46 -36.05
N LYS A 371 -2.07 34.11 -37.29
CA LYS A 371 -2.71 32.86 -37.71
C LYS A 371 -1.65 31.95 -38.34
N SER A 372 -1.94 30.65 -38.25
CA SER A 372 -1.58 29.58 -39.19
C SER A 372 -0.29 28.82 -38.92
N PHE A 373 -0.43 27.57 -38.45
CA PHE A 373 -0.21 26.40 -39.30
C PHE A 373 -1.10 25.25 -38.82
N SER A 374 -2.06 24.88 -39.66
CA SER A 374 -2.83 23.65 -39.59
C SER A 374 -2.89 23.11 -41.02
N HIS A 375 -2.39 21.90 -41.22
CA HIS A 375 -2.73 20.94 -42.28
C HIS A 375 -1.79 19.74 -42.02
N LEU A 376 -2.14 18.47 -42.15
CA LEU A 376 -3.31 17.76 -42.64
C LEU A 376 -2.72 16.36 -42.86
N PHE A 377 -3.18 15.28 -42.22
CA PHE A 377 -3.18 13.95 -42.84
C PHE A 377 -4.17 13.04 -42.11
N VAL A 378 -5.31 12.84 -42.78
CA VAL A 378 -6.19 11.68 -42.66
C VAL A 378 -5.89 10.81 -43.88
N TYR A 379 -5.61 9.52 -43.69
CA TYR A 379 -5.88 8.41 -44.63
C TYR A 379 -5.97 7.14 -43.76
N LYS A 380 -7.17 6.59 -43.54
CA LYS A 380 -7.95 5.65 -44.37
C LYS A 380 -7.45 4.20 -44.23
N GLU A 381 -8.29 3.36 -43.64
CA GLU A 381 -8.24 1.90 -43.72
C GLU A 381 -8.40 1.44 -45.17
N GLU A 382 -7.54 0.53 -45.61
CA GLU A 382 -7.84 -0.42 -46.69
C GLU A 382 -7.04 -1.71 -46.41
N MET A 383 -7.77 -2.83 -46.37
CA MET A 383 -7.23 -4.19 -46.35
C MET A 383 -6.58 -4.51 -47.70
N GLU A 384 -5.38 -5.08 -47.70
CA GLU A 384 -5.01 -6.12 -48.66
C GLU A 384 -3.79 -6.93 -48.19
N GLU A 385 -3.83 -8.22 -48.52
CA GLU A 385 -2.95 -9.31 -48.11
C GLU A 385 -1.51 -9.21 -48.65
N ARG A 386 -0.65 -10.04 -48.04
CA ARG A 386 0.56 -10.68 -48.60
C ARG A 386 1.90 -9.98 -48.33
N SER A 387 2.64 -10.46 -47.32
CA SER A 387 3.71 -11.46 -47.50
C SER A 387 4.53 -11.59 -46.21
N GLU A 388 4.60 -12.81 -45.68
CA GLU A 388 5.53 -13.21 -44.63
C GLU A 388 6.97 -12.97 -45.09
N MET A 389 7.79 -12.28 -44.28
CA MET A 389 9.24 -12.31 -44.38
C MET A 389 9.79 -12.96 -43.12
N GLU A 390 10.04 -14.26 -43.22
CA GLU A 390 10.95 -14.99 -42.36
C GLU A 390 12.38 -14.52 -42.66
N MET A 391 13.16 -14.23 -41.61
CA MET A 391 14.60 -14.02 -41.71
C MET A 391 15.30 -15.38 -41.66
N GLU A 392 15.87 -15.80 -42.78
CA GLU A 392 16.69 -17.01 -42.92
C GLU A 392 18.10 -16.82 -42.31
N ILE A 393 18.52 -17.80 -41.52
CA ILE A 393 19.89 -17.94 -41.00
C ILE A 393 20.74 -18.62 -42.08
N GLY A 394 21.75 -17.90 -42.58
CA GLY A 394 22.69 -18.41 -43.58
C GLY A 394 23.69 -19.43 -43.03
N PHE A 395 23.83 -20.55 -43.74
CA PHE A 395 24.91 -21.54 -43.57
C PHE A 395 26.22 -21.06 -44.18
N PRO A 396 27.38 -21.40 -43.59
CA PRO A 396 28.64 -21.48 -44.34
C PRO A 396 28.93 -22.91 -44.80
N THR A 397 29.24 -23.04 -46.09
CA THR A 397 29.62 -24.26 -46.81
C THR A 397 31.05 -24.74 -46.52
N ASP A 398 31.22 -26.06 -46.64
CA ASP A 398 32.45 -26.86 -46.56
C ASP A 398 33.66 -26.38 -47.39
N VAL A 399 34.85 -26.51 -46.82
CA VAL A 399 36.09 -26.85 -47.55
C VAL A 399 36.78 -28.02 -46.83
N LYS A 400 37.03 -29.09 -47.60
CA LYS A 400 37.51 -30.42 -47.18
C LYS A 400 39.02 -30.53 -46.96
N HIS A 401 39.37 -31.65 -46.28
CA HIS A 401 40.59 -32.49 -46.31
C HIS A 401 41.58 -32.25 -45.13
N VAL A 402 42.13 -33.24 -44.42
CA VAL A 402 42.25 -34.71 -44.60
C VAL A 402 42.75 -35.36 -43.28
N THR A 403 42.11 -36.47 -42.86
CA THR A 403 42.60 -37.72 -42.20
C THR A 403 43.58 -37.68 -41.00
N HIS A 404 43.64 -38.59 -40.02
CA HIS A 404 43.46 -40.06 -39.96
C HIS A 404 43.31 -40.48 -38.47
N ILE A 405 42.49 -41.52 -38.18
CA ILE A 405 42.71 -42.71 -37.31
C ILE A 405 43.43 -42.50 -35.96
N GLY A 406 42.98 -42.98 -34.79
CA GLY A 406 42.02 -44.05 -34.51
C GLY A 406 41.82 -44.26 -33.00
N TRP A 407 40.83 -45.11 -32.74
CA TRP A 407 40.31 -45.58 -31.46
C TRP A 407 41.21 -46.67 -30.86
N ASP A 408 40.87 -47.08 -29.62
CA ASP A 408 41.41 -48.16 -28.78
C ASP A 408 42.43 -47.62 -27.73
N GLY A 409 42.36 -47.96 -26.45
CA GLY A 409 41.62 -48.98 -25.74
C GLY A 409 42.09 -49.01 -24.28
N THR A 410 41.33 -49.72 -23.48
CA THR A 410 41.30 -49.80 -22.01
C THR A 410 42.55 -50.29 -21.29
N ASN A 411 42.63 -49.87 -20.02
CA ASN A 411 42.91 -50.64 -18.79
C ASN A 411 44.34 -50.78 -18.20
N THR A 412 44.31 -50.56 -16.89
CA THR A 412 45.07 -51.18 -15.78
C THR A 412 46.51 -50.77 -15.48
N MET A 413 46.61 -50.08 -14.33
CA MET A 413 47.50 -50.32 -13.18
C MET A 413 48.87 -50.96 -13.43
N ILE A 414 49.91 -50.31 -12.87
CA ILE A 414 50.80 -50.84 -11.81
C ILE A 414 51.86 -49.75 -11.49
N LYS A 415 51.83 -49.24 -10.24
CA LYS A 415 52.99 -48.69 -9.50
C LYS A 415 53.90 -49.88 -9.12
N PRO A 416 55.22 -49.77 -8.83
CA PRO A 416 55.72 -48.78 -7.86
C PRO A 416 57.21 -48.36 -7.97
N ASP A 417 57.61 -47.46 -7.06
CA ASP A 417 58.90 -47.39 -6.33
C ASP A 417 60.23 -47.23 -7.10
N HIS A 418 61.25 -46.52 -6.62
CA HIS A 418 61.54 -45.73 -5.42
C HIS A 418 62.90 -45.05 -5.68
N LYS A 419 63.18 -43.95 -4.96
CA LYS A 419 64.51 -43.53 -4.44
C LYS A 419 65.53 -43.02 -5.48
N ASP A 420 66.38 -42.04 -5.21
CA ASP A 420 66.81 -41.44 -3.95
C ASP A 420 67.54 -40.11 -4.26
N SER A 421 67.47 -39.18 -3.29
CA SER A 421 68.56 -38.26 -2.90
C SER A 421 68.92 -37.12 -3.90
N SER A 422 69.27 -35.88 -3.52
CA SER A 422 69.57 -35.26 -2.23
C SER A 422 69.95 -33.79 -2.48
N TRP A 423 69.55 -32.87 -1.57
CA TRP A 423 70.27 -31.65 -1.08
C TRP A 423 70.76 -30.60 -2.11
N GLU A 424 70.70 -29.28 -1.95
CA GLU A 424 70.16 -28.32 -0.96
C GLU A 424 70.40 -26.94 -1.61
N ASN A 425 69.49 -25.98 -1.44
CA ASN A 425 69.85 -24.60 -1.05
C ASN A 425 68.60 -23.75 -0.85
N GLU A 426 68.49 -23.26 0.38
CA GLU A 426 67.52 -22.32 0.89
C GLU A 426 67.71 -20.93 0.26
N ASN A 427 66.63 -20.20 -0.05
CA ASN A 427 66.07 -19.16 0.84
C ASN A 427 65.16 -18.17 0.10
N LEU A 428 64.16 -17.72 0.87
CA LEU A 428 63.32 -16.52 0.72
C LEU A 428 62.05 -16.60 -0.14
N SER A 429 61.01 -17.06 0.58
CA SER A 429 59.59 -16.80 0.45
C SER A 429 59.20 -15.31 0.33
N VAL A 430 58.39 -14.97 -0.69
CA VAL A 430 57.10 -14.26 -0.57
C VAL A 430 56.30 -14.58 -1.85
N THR A 431 55.36 -15.51 -1.78
CA THR A 431 54.37 -15.75 -2.84
C THR A 431 53.01 -15.21 -2.42
N ALA A 432 52.46 -14.34 -3.25
CA ALA A 432 51.09 -13.85 -3.16
C ALA A 432 50.09 -15.01 -3.37
N PRO A 433 48.95 -15.05 -2.64
CA PRO A 433 47.94 -16.08 -2.84
C PRO A 433 46.99 -15.75 -4.03
N PRO A 434 46.35 -16.78 -4.61
CA PRO A 434 45.51 -16.71 -5.80
C PRO A 434 44.11 -16.10 -5.52
N PRO A 435 43.34 -15.72 -6.56
CA PRO A 435 42.07 -15.02 -6.39
C PRO A 435 40.96 -16.03 -6.16
N ASP A 436 40.66 -16.33 -4.90
CA ASP A 436 39.39 -16.95 -4.50
C ASP A 436 39.12 -16.56 -3.04
N GLN A 437 38.52 -15.38 -2.86
CA GLN A 437 37.82 -15.06 -1.62
C GLN A 437 36.46 -14.48 -1.99
N PHE A 438 35.44 -15.30 -1.75
CA PHE A 438 34.09 -14.85 -1.47
C PHE A 438 34.17 -13.70 -0.47
N LEU A 439 33.88 -12.49 -0.94
CA LEU A 439 33.65 -11.33 -0.09
C LEU A 439 32.40 -11.64 0.74
N SER A 440 32.62 -12.02 1.99
CA SER A 440 31.58 -11.99 3.01
C SER A 440 31.24 -10.52 3.24
N PHE A 441 30.04 -10.13 2.82
CA PHE A 441 29.54 -8.78 3.03
C PHE A 441 29.18 -8.58 4.52
N PRO A 442 29.51 -7.42 5.11
CA PRO A 442 29.09 -7.11 6.46
C PRO A 442 27.56 -6.90 6.49
N ASN A 443 26.91 -7.57 7.44
CA ASN A 443 25.47 -7.51 7.69
C ASN A 443 24.93 -6.07 7.68
N SER A 444 24.02 -5.77 6.75
CA SER A 444 23.12 -4.62 6.85
C SER A 444 21.81 -4.96 6.14
N VAL A 445 20.70 -4.96 6.90
CA VAL A 445 19.31 -5.25 6.48
C VAL A 445 19.09 -6.66 5.94
N SER A 446 18.17 -7.41 6.53
CA SER A 446 18.03 -8.83 6.25
C SER A 446 17.44 -9.04 4.85
N LEU A 447 18.12 -9.82 3.99
CA LEU A 447 17.54 -10.35 2.73
C LEU A 447 16.11 -10.87 2.95
N ARG A 448 15.86 -11.45 4.13
CA ARG A 448 14.56 -11.93 4.58
C ARG A 448 13.48 -10.85 4.63
N GLN A 449 13.79 -9.62 5.09
CA GLN A 449 12.82 -8.51 5.12
C GLN A 449 12.39 -8.12 3.70
N PHE A 450 13.34 -8.08 2.77
CA PHE A 450 13.05 -7.84 1.36
C PHE A 450 12.28 -9.00 0.74
N GLU A 451 12.66 -10.26 1.03
CA GLU A 451 11.95 -11.46 0.56
C GLU A 451 10.51 -11.53 1.06
N LEU A 452 10.24 -11.14 2.32
CA LEU A 452 8.87 -11.07 2.85
C LEU A 452 8.02 -10.00 2.14
N ALA A 453 8.64 -8.88 1.73
CA ALA A 453 7.98 -7.86 0.91
C ALA A 453 7.79 -8.32 -0.55
N MET A 454 8.70 -9.14 -1.09
CA MET A 454 8.62 -9.72 -2.43
C MET A 454 7.66 -10.90 -2.53
N ALA A 455 7.45 -11.64 -1.43
CA ALA A 455 6.46 -12.71 -1.33
C ALA A 455 5.06 -12.21 -1.69
N ALA A 456 4.85 -10.89 -1.62
CA ALA A 456 3.65 -10.26 -2.12
C ALA A 456 3.35 -10.52 -3.59
N GLN A 457 4.32 -10.80 -4.43
CA GLN A 457 4.09 -10.82 -5.88
C GLN A 457 4.49 -12.16 -6.52
N ALA A 458 4.84 -13.17 -5.72
CA ALA A 458 5.30 -14.45 -6.24
C ALA A 458 4.14 -15.33 -6.74
N ASP A 459 3.70 -15.04 -7.97
CA ASP A 459 3.16 -16.04 -8.91
C ASP A 459 3.65 -15.67 -10.33
N ALA A 460 4.97 -15.63 -10.48
CA ALA A 460 5.63 -15.73 -11.79
C ALA A 460 6.48 -17.00 -11.77
N PRO A 461 6.32 -17.94 -12.72
CA PRO A 461 7.07 -19.18 -12.70
C PRO A 461 8.55 -18.88 -12.96
N LEU A 462 9.38 -19.12 -11.95
CA LEU A 462 10.80 -19.40 -12.14
C LEU A 462 10.89 -20.59 -13.11
N ARG A 463 11.39 -20.32 -14.32
CA ARG A 463 11.79 -21.38 -15.24
C ARG A 463 13.00 -22.07 -14.64
N ASP A 464 12.77 -23.20 -13.98
CA ASP A 464 13.82 -24.19 -13.72
C ASP A 464 14.26 -24.80 -15.05
N HIS A 465 15.27 -24.18 -15.66
CA HIS A 465 16.17 -24.93 -16.52
C HIS A 465 17.15 -25.67 -15.62
N LEU A 466 16.83 -26.91 -15.29
CA LEU A 466 17.75 -28.06 -15.20
C LEU A 466 17.05 -29.27 -14.56
N ALA A 467 17.28 -30.44 -15.16
CA ALA A 467 16.94 -31.78 -14.70
C ALA A 467 15.49 -32.27 -14.91
N THR A 468 15.22 -32.83 -16.10
CA THR A 468 14.65 -34.18 -16.21
C THR A 468 14.81 -34.72 -17.64
N ALA A 469 15.99 -35.28 -17.90
CA ALA A 469 16.14 -36.33 -18.89
C ALA A 469 16.25 -37.66 -18.13
N SER A 470 15.19 -38.46 -18.10
CA SER A 470 15.29 -39.92 -18.30
C SER A 470 13.94 -40.65 -18.20
N LYS A 471 13.63 -41.30 -19.33
CA LYS A 471 13.02 -42.65 -19.49
C LYS A 471 11.53 -42.79 -19.11
N PHE A 472 10.61 -42.95 -20.08
CA PHE A 472 10.32 -44.19 -20.84
C PHE A 472 10.22 -45.45 -19.98
N ALA A 473 9.00 -45.78 -19.54
CA ALA A 473 8.33 -47.09 -19.65
C ALA A 473 6.88 -46.94 -19.19
#